data_AF-A0A7X7U4D2-F1
#
_entry.id   AF-A0A7X7U4D2-F1
#
_cell.length_a   1.000
_cell.length_b   1.000
_cell.length_c   1.000
_cell.angle_alpha   90.00
_cell.angle_beta   90.00
_cell.angle_gamma   90.00
#
_symmetry.space_group_name_H-M   'P 1'
#
loop_
_entity.id
_entity.type
_entity.pdbx_description
1 polymer ?
#
loop_
_entity_poly.entity_id
_entity_poly.type
_entity_poly.pdbx_seq_one_letter_code
_entity_poly.pdbx_strand_id
1 'polypeptide(L)'
;MDSDRIVFSPTWNTERSAYLILCKESVPRDQQDFRGCFRPSNPKGANILVAEKRYWLFYSGMASRRVHRCSKTPENAIGLAVADSPEGPWTKTGSNPVLRTRGAAWWFGDVQARNPCPLVREGKYWLYYERSQAGLVSIPPAVTLAIAGKPEGPYAEGGYLWSLMRGGDVMVWPLGPSVAAWVGSGEPGTARTLQYAADGRGFSAMQNLQKAPTAGGVYRPEAFTDSEKGQMVDWGLKTHFPDEGLPFIERFDCRWQ
;
A
#
# COMPACT_ATOMS: atom_id res chain seq x y z
N MET A 1 28.76 9.08 -11.27
CA MET A 1 28.15 8.22 -10.24
C MET A 1 26.74 8.76 -10.04
N ASP A 2 25.73 8.05 -10.56
CA ASP A 2 24.32 8.47 -10.49
C ASP A 2 23.88 8.61 -9.03
N SER A 3 23.68 9.83 -8.57
CA SER A 3 23.26 10.19 -7.21
C SER A 3 21.81 9.81 -6.88
N ASP A 4 21.06 9.29 -7.86
CA ASP A 4 19.60 9.20 -7.79
C ASP A 4 19.08 7.76 -7.60
N ARG A 5 19.99 6.78 -7.39
CA ARG A 5 19.64 5.37 -7.25
C ARG A 5 19.92 4.88 -5.83
N ILE A 6 18.88 4.34 -5.18
CA ILE A 6 19.00 3.64 -3.90
C ILE A 6 19.02 2.13 -4.18
N VAL A 7 20.19 1.49 -4.04
CA VAL A 7 20.42 0.06 -4.35
C VAL A 7 20.24 -0.80 -3.09
N PHE A 8 19.49 -1.90 -3.17
CA PHE A 8 19.29 -2.84 -2.06
C PHE A 8 20.40 -3.92 -2.03
N SER A 9 20.70 -4.51 -0.86
CA SER A 9 21.74 -5.56 -0.70
C SER A 9 21.19 -6.99 -0.88
N PRO A 10 21.99 -7.99 -1.32
CA PRO A 10 21.52 -9.37 -1.54
C PRO A 10 21.16 -10.12 -0.24
N THR A 11 21.62 -9.63 0.92
CA THR A 11 21.29 -10.22 2.24
C THR A 11 20.03 -9.62 2.85
N TRP A 12 19.32 -8.74 2.13
CA TRP A 12 18.01 -8.24 2.50
C TRP A 12 16.95 -9.34 2.33
N ASN A 13 16.82 -10.15 3.38
CA ASN A 13 15.67 -11.02 3.55
C ASN A 13 14.40 -10.17 3.54
N THR A 14 13.32 -10.68 2.95
CA THR A 14 12.00 -10.04 2.74
C THR A 14 11.30 -9.51 4.00
N GLU A 15 11.96 -9.57 5.16
CA GLU A 15 11.48 -9.17 6.47
C GLU A 15 11.68 -7.66 6.81
N ARG A 16 12.25 -6.83 5.91
CA ARG A 16 12.83 -5.53 6.34
C ARG A 16 12.66 -4.35 5.37
N SER A 17 11.45 -4.02 4.90
CA SER A 17 11.32 -2.80 4.08
C SER A 17 9.98 -2.08 4.23
N ALA A 18 10.05 -0.90 4.84
CA ALA A 18 9.03 0.15 4.83
C ALA A 18 9.63 1.56 5.03
N TYR A 19 10.89 1.65 5.49
CA TYR A 19 11.45 2.84 6.12
C TYR A 19 12.35 3.71 5.21
N LEU A 20 12.77 3.18 4.06
CA LEU A 20 13.70 3.89 3.16
C LEU A 20 13.05 5.00 2.31
N ILE A 21 11.72 5.07 2.27
CA ILE A 21 11.04 6.11 1.47
C ILE A 21 11.07 7.48 2.19
N LEU A 22 11.40 7.52 3.49
CA LEU A 22 11.45 8.76 4.28
C LEU A 22 12.86 9.17 4.75
N CYS A 23 13.87 8.31 4.66
CA CYS A 23 15.18 8.59 5.25
C CYS A 23 16.28 8.69 4.19
N LYS A 24 17.10 9.75 4.26
CA LYS A 24 18.40 9.85 3.55
C LYS A 24 19.43 8.83 4.04
N GLU A 25 19.15 8.12 5.13
CA GLU A 25 20.05 7.14 5.77
C GLU A 25 19.31 5.88 6.22
N SER A 26 20.04 4.78 6.42
CA SER A 26 19.51 3.54 6.97
C SER A 26 19.12 3.69 8.44
N VAL A 27 17.88 3.34 8.82
CA VAL A 27 17.44 3.26 10.22
C VAL A 27 18.34 2.28 11.01
N PRO A 28 18.79 2.57 12.25
CA PRO A 28 19.60 1.67 13.06
C PRO A 28 18.99 0.27 13.28
N ARG A 29 19.81 -0.79 13.32
CA ARG A 29 19.35 -2.21 13.36
C ARG A 29 18.45 -2.55 14.55
N ASP A 30 18.68 -1.92 15.69
CA ASP A 30 17.91 -2.04 16.94
C ASP A 30 16.53 -1.39 16.83
N GLN A 31 16.37 -0.38 15.99
CA GLN A 31 15.09 0.24 15.64
C GLN A 31 14.37 -0.48 14.48
N GLN A 32 15.10 -1.29 13.71
CA GLN A 32 14.55 -2.23 12.73
C GLN A 32 14.10 -3.56 13.38
N ASP A 33 14.43 -3.82 14.65
CA ASP A 33 14.09 -5.07 15.34
C ASP A 33 12.64 -5.03 15.86
N PHE A 34 11.73 -5.33 14.95
CA PHE A 34 10.28 -5.37 15.14
C PHE A 34 9.80 -6.55 16.02
N ARG A 35 10.29 -6.67 17.27
CA ARG A 35 9.93 -7.77 18.19
C ARG A 35 8.46 -7.71 18.62
N GLY A 36 7.64 -8.50 17.93
CA GLY A 36 6.23 -8.80 18.17
C GLY A 36 5.73 -9.65 17.00
N CYS A 37 4.77 -10.55 17.19
CA CYS A 37 4.38 -11.61 16.23
C CYS A 37 3.92 -11.17 14.82
N PHE A 38 4.02 -9.88 14.48
CA PHE A 38 3.67 -9.29 13.18
C PHE A 38 4.91 -8.64 12.53
N ARG A 39 5.38 -9.19 11.40
CA ARG A 39 6.62 -8.78 10.70
C ARG A 39 6.33 -8.27 9.28
N PRO A 40 6.97 -7.17 8.81
CA PRO A 40 6.89 -6.76 7.41
C PRO A 40 7.32 -7.90 6.48
N SER A 41 6.66 -8.08 5.34
CA SER A 41 6.92 -9.24 4.45
C SER A 41 7.21 -8.89 3.00
N ASN A 42 7.06 -7.62 2.59
CA ASN A 42 7.30 -7.19 1.21
C ASN A 42 7.56 -5.67 1.13
N PRO A 43 8.64 -5.19 0.47
CA PRO A 43 8.88 -3.76 0.22
C PRO A 43 7.75 -3.03 -0.50
N LYS A 44 6.93 -3.73 -1.30
CA LYS A 44 5.75 -3.16 -1.98
C LYS A 44 4.64 -2.72 -1.01
N GLY A 45 4.72 -3.14 0.24
CA GLY A 45 3.60 -3.13 1.16
C GLY A 45 3.56 -1.97 2.15
N ALA A 46 4.35 -0.91 1.96
CA ALA A 46 4.44 0.20 2.92
C ALA A 46 3.93 1.52 2.34
N ASN A 47 3.24 2.30 3.17
CA ASN A 47 2.75 3.63 2.81
C ASN A 47 2.61 4.51 4.05
N ILE A 48 2.58 5.82 3.85
CA ILE A 48 2.56 6.80 4.93
C ILE A 48 1.22 7.54 4.97
N LEU A 49 0.81 7.91 6.18
CA LEU A 49 -0.22 8.90 6.45
C LEU A 49 0.40 9.97 7.37
N VAL A 50 0.16 11.25 7.05
CA VAL A 50 0.48 12.36 7.96
C VAL A 50 -0.82 12.84 8.58
N ALA A 51 -0.95 12.71 9.89
CA ALA A 51 -2.18 13.04 10.59
C ALA A 51 -1.88 13.40 12.04
N GLU A 52 -2.65 14.33 12.60
CA GLU A 52 -2.53 14.74 14.00
C GLU A 52 -1.10 15.20 14.38
N LYS A 53 -0.39 15.84 13.45
CA LYS A 53 1.02 16.27 13.57
C LYS A 53 2.02 15.11 13.78
N ARG A 54 1.63 13.89 13.38
CA ARG A 54 2.45 12.68 13.47
C ARG A 54 2.50 11.96 12.13
N TYR A 55 3.42 11.02 12.04
CA TYR A 55 3.65 10.17 10.88
C TYR A 55 3.21 8.75 11.20
N TRP A 56 2.40 8.17 10.34
CA TRP A 56 1.75 6.87 10.53
C TRP A 56 2.11 5.94 9.37
N LEU A 57 3.02 5.01 9.61
CA LEU A 57 3.53 4.06 8.63
C LEU A 57 2.67 2.81 8.62
N PHE A 58 1.89 2.63 7.57
CA PHE A 58 1.17 1.40 7.28
C PHE A 58 2.10 0.43 6.58
N TYR A 59 2.08 -0.83 6.99
CA TYR A 59 2.89 -1.87 6.35
C TYR A 59 2.18 -3.21 6.30
N SER A 60 2.39 -3.92 5.19
CA SER A 60 1.95 -5.30 5.01
C SER A 60 2.86 -6.23 5.78
N GLY A 61 2.30 -7.12 6.58
CA GLY A 61 3.08 -8.06 7.37
C GLY A 61 2.41 -9.41 7.52
N MET A 62 3.21 -10.41 7.89
CA MET A 62 2.70 -11.74 8.20
C MET A 62 1.95 -11.71 9.53
N ALA A 63 0.65 -12.01 9.48
CA ALA A 63 -0.21 -12.19 10.65
C ALA A 63 0.00 -13.53 11.34
N SER A 64 0.38 -14.56 10.56
CA SER A 64 0.62 -15.92 11.02
C SER A 64 1.62 -16.61 10.11
N ARG A 65 2.52 -17.41 10.69
CA ARG A 65 3.37 -18.35 9.93
C ARG A 65 2.61 -19.62 9.50
N ARG A 66 1.39 -19.83 10.00
CA ARG A 66 0.58 -20.98 9.60
C ARG A 66 0.16 -20.81 8.15
N VAL A 67 0.61 -21.72 7.32
CA VAL A 67 0.10 -21.88 5.97
C VAL A 67 -1.14 -22.77 6.06
N HIS A 68 -2.29 -22.23 5.70
CA HIS A 68 -3.52 -23.02 5.69
C HIS A 68 -3.53 -23.92 4.47
N ARG A 69 -4.06 -25.15 4.65
CA ARG A 69 -4.12 -26.20 3.61
C ARG A 69 -4.73 -25.67 2.29
N CYS A 70 -5.62 -24.68 2.38
CA CYS A 70 -6.38 -24.14 1.27
C CYS A 70 -5.85 -22.85 0.65
N SER A 71 -4.92 -22.15 1.31
CA SER A 71 -4.29 -20.96 0.72
C SER A 71 -2.92 -21.27 0.10
N LYS A 72 -2.20 -22.27 0.62
CA LYS A 72 -0.76 -22.50 0.32
C LYS A 72 0.14 -21.27 0.54
N THR A 73 -0.40 -20.18 1.10
CA THR A 73 0.31 -18.94 1.44
C THR A 73 0.07 -18.57 2.90
N PRO A 74 1.03 -17.93 3.58
CA PRO A 74 0.83 -17.36 4.91
C PRO A 74 -0.31 -16.33 4.94
N GLU A 75 -0.85 -16.08 6.12
CA GLU A 75 -1.81 -15.00 6.32
C GLU A 75 -1.09 -13.65 6.44
N ASN A 76 -1.52 -12.69 5.63
CA ASN A 76 -1.01 -11.32 5.66
C ASN A 76 -2.07 -10.36 6.20
N ALA A 77 -1.64 -9.43 7.03
CA ALA A 77 -2.45 -8.33 7.55
C ALA A 77 -1.73 -7.00 7.35
N ILE A 78 -2.36 -5.91 7.76
CA ILE A 78 -1.77 -4.56 7.72
C ILE A 78 -1.53 -4.12 9.16
N GLY A 79 -0.30 -3.71 9.44
CA GLY A 79 0.08 -3.10 10.70
C GLY A 79 0.44 -1.62 10.53
N LEU A 80 0.71 -1.01 11.67
CA LEU A 80 0.89 0.43 11.83
C LEU A 80 2.02 0.72 12.81
N ALA A 81 2.86 1.68 12.45
CA ALA A 81 3.82 2.29 13.35
C ALA A 81 3.64 3.82 13.32
N VAL A 82 3.96 4.49 14.43
CA VAL A 82 3.81 5.94 14.58
C VAL A 82 5.14 6.57 15.01
N ALA A 83 5.40 7.77 14.52
CA ALA A 83 6.54 8.60 14.89
C ALA A 83 6.16 10.09 14.90
N ASP A 84 6.91 10.89 15.65
CA ASP A 84 6.74 12.34 15.71
C ASP A 84 7.57 13.07 14.62
N SER A 85 8.54 12.38 14.01
CA SER A 85 9.30 12.83 12.85
C SER A 85 9.32 11.74 11.76
N PRO A 86 9.47 12.10 10.47
CA PRO A 86 9.53 11.12 9.39
C PRO A 86 10.77 10.22 9.46
N GLU A 87 11.84 10.67 10.12
CA GLU A 87 13.05 9.90 10.39
C GLU A 87 12.89 8.91 11.57
N GLY A 88 11.82 9.04 12.36
CA GLY A 88 11.58 8.24 13.55
C GLY A 88 12.04 8.90 14.85
N PRO A 89 12.23 8.12 15.93
CA PRO A 89 12.06 6.67 16.00
C PRO A 89 10.60 6.24 15.81
N TRP A 90 10.41 5.05 15.24
CA TRP A 90 9.09 4.49 14.95
C TRP A 90 8.64 3.50 16.03
N THR A 91 7.42 3.68 16.53
CA THR A 91 6.83 2.79 17.53
C THR A 91 5.63 2.04 16.96
N LYS A 92 5.60 0.71 17.06
CA LYS A 92 4.42 -0.07 16.67
C LYS A 92 3.23 0.28 17.56
N THR A 93 2.05 0.45 16.96
CA THR A 93 0.83 0.63 17.74
C THR A 93 0.45 -0.66 18.48
N GLY A 94 -0.17 -0.52 19.66
CA GLY A 94 -0.72 -1.66 20.41
C GLY A 94 -1.94 -2.30 19.74
N SER A 95 -2.58 -1.59 18.80
CA SER A 95 -3.70 -2.08 17.99
C SER A 95 -3.28 -3.00 16.84
N ASN A 96 -2.00 -3.36 16.75
CA ASN A 96 -1.50 -4.16 15.64
C ASN A 96 -1.98 -5.61 15.65
N PRO A 97 -2.26 -6.18 14.46
CA PRO A 97 -2.44 -5.49 13.18
C PRO A 97 -3.78 -4.72 13.15
N VAL A 98 -3.75 -3.52 12.57
CA VAL A 98 -4.90 -2.61 12.48
C VAL A 98 -5.97 -3.08 11.50
N LEU A 99 -5.60 -3.96 10.56
CA LEU A 99 -6.53 -4.62 9.66
C LEU A 99 -6.14 -6.09 9.49
N ARG A 100 -7.00 -6.99 9.97
CA ARG A 100 -6.87 -8.44 9.83
C ARG A 100 -7.75 -8.98 8.72
N THR A 101 -7.30 -10.04 8.08
CA THR A 101 -8.18 -10.83 7.22
C THR A 101 -9.06 -11.74 8.08
N ARG A 102 -10.16 -12.25 7.49
CA ARG A 102 -11.11 -13.14 8.17
C ARG A 102 -10.56 -14.57 8.38
N GLY A 103 -9.39 -14.85 7.81
CA GLY A 103 -8.66 -16.09 7.96
C GLY A 103 -9.17 -17.22 7.07
N ALA A 104 -8.34 -18.23 6.83
CA ALA A 104 -8.62 -19.32 5.88
C ALA A 104 -9.55 -20.42 6.42
N ALA A 105 -10.28 -20.18 7.53
CA ALA A 105 -11.20 -21.15 8.10
C ALA A 105 -12.38 -21.51 7.16
N TRP A 106 -12.55 -20.74 6.08
CA TRP A 106 -13.59 -20.91 5.08
C TRP A 106 -12.95 -20.96 3.68
N TRP A 107 -13.52 -21.74 2.74
CA TRP A 107 -13.02 -21.86 1.35
C TRP A 107 -13.07 -20.55 0.55
N PHE A 108 -13.70 -19.51 1.11
CA PHE A 108 -13.74 -18.14 0.57
C PHE A 108 -13.22 -17.10 1.59
N GLY A 109 -12.55 -17.56 2.65
CA GLY A 109 -11.97 -16.67 3.65
C GLY A 109 -10.78 -15.91 3.08
N ASP A 110 -10.64 -14.65 3.45
CA ASP A 110 -9.52 -13.84 3.00
C ASP A 110 -8.26 -14.16 3.77
N VAL A 111 -7.17 -14.21 3.03
CA VAL A 111 -5.87 -14.65 3.54
C VAL A 111 -4.79 -13.61 3.35
N GLN A 112 -5.01 -12.60 2.51
CA GLN A 112 -4.07 -11.50 2.36
C GLN A 112 -4.79 -10.16 2.40
N ALA A 113 -4.34 -9.27 3.28
CA ALA A 113 -4.52 -7.84 3.20
C ALA A 113 -3.14 -7.19 3.02
N ARG A 114 -2.93 -6.48 1.92
CA ARG A 114 -1.62 -5.95 1.51
C ARG A 114 -1.72 -4.60 0.82
N ASN A 115 -0.58 -3.97 0.60
CA ASN A 115 -0.42 -2.74 -0.19
C ASN A 115 -1.36 -1.62 0.31
N PRO A 116 -1.26 -1.21 1.59
CA PRO A 116 -2.04 -0.11 2.13
C PRO A 116 -1.78 1.18 1.34
N CYS A 117 -2.83 1.94 1.08
CA CYS A 117 -2.77 3.25 0.46
C CYS A 117 -3.75 4.17 1.19
N PRO A 118 -3.30 4.85 2.27
CA PRO A 118 -4.17 5.69 3.08
C PRO A 118 -4.45 7.03 2.41
N LEU A 119 -5.59 7.61 2.79
CA LEU A 119 -6.12 8.90 2.38
C LEU A 119 -6.91 9.52 3.56
N VAL A 120 -6.84 10.84 3.74
CA VAL A 120 -7.80 11.57 4.58
C VAL A 120 -8.91 12.09 3.68
N ARG A 121 -10.15 11.71 4.02
CA ARG A 121 -11.34 12.12 3.29
C ARG A 121 -12.56 12.16 4.20
N GLU A 122 -13.40 13.19 4.08
CA GLU A 122 -14.63 13.36 4.85
C GLU A 122 -14.38 13.33 6.37
N GLY A 123 -13.29 13.96 6.81
CA GLY A 123 -12.83 13.97 8.20
C GLY A 123 -12.46 12.59 8.75
N LYS A 124 -12.25 11.60 7.88
CA LYS A 124 -11.96 10.20 8.24
C LYS A 124 -10.71 9.69 7.54
N TYR A 125 -10.23 8.54 8.00
CA TYR A 125 -9.06 7.86 7.47
C TYR A 125 -9.49 6.69 6.60
N TRP A 126 -9.36 6.85 5.30
CA TRP A 126 -9.69 5.87 4.28
C TRP A 126 -8.44 5.07 3.95
N LEU A 127 -8.53 3.75 4.04
CA LEU A 127 -7.44 2.83 3.75
C LEU A 127 -7.85 1.94 2.59
N TYR A 128 -7.28 2.21 1.42
CA TYR A 128 -7.38 1.33 0.26
C TYR A 128 -6.33 0.23 0.39
N TYR A 129 -6.68 -1.01 0.09
CA TYR A 129 -5.75 -2.13 0.18
C TYR A 129 -6.16 -3.27 -0.75
N GLU A 130 -5.19 -4.11 -1.09
CA GLU A 130 -5.40 -5.34 -1.84
C GLU A 130 -5.84 -6.47 -0.92
N ARG A 131 -6.84 -7.21 -1.38
CA ARG A 131 -7.40 -8.36 -0.70
C ARG A 131 -7.42 -9.59 -1.60
N SER A 132 -6.93 -10.72 -1.08
CA SER A 132 -6.99 -12.01 -1.78
C SER A 132 -7.67 -13.08 -0.91
N GLN A 133 -8.52 -13.88 -1.56
CA GLN A 133 -9.21 -15.01 -0.96
C GLN A 133 -8.35 -16.29 -1.00
N ALA A 134 -8.57 -17.18 -0.04
CA ALA A 134 -8.00 -18.52 -0.03
C ALA A 134 -8.35 -19.25 -1.33
N GLY A 135 -7.41 -20.01 -1.89
CA GLY A 135 -7.59 -20.70 -3.18
C GLY A 135 -7.54 -19.81 -4.42
N LEU A 136 -7.68 -18.48 -4.28
CA LEU A 136 -7.63 -17.51 -5.39
C LEU A 136 -6.41 -16.58 -5.32
N VAL A 137 -5.40 -16.91 -4.52
CA VAL A 137 -4.18 -16.09 -4.36
C VAL A 137 -3.34 -15.97 -5.63
N SER A 138 -3.54 -16.86 -6.61
CA SER A 138 -2.93 -16.79 -7.95
C SER A 138 -3.72 -15.93 -8.93
N ILE A 139 -4.90 -15.45 -8.54
CA ILE A 139 -5.73 -14.52 -9.30
C ILE A 139 -5.39 -13.10 -8.80
N PRO A 140 -5.40 -12.08 -9.68
CA PRO A 140 -5.25 -10.71 -9.25
C PRO A 140 -6.18 -10.34 -8.08
N PRO A 141 -5.68 -9.57 -7.10
CA PRO A 141 -6.44 -9.24 -5.90
C PRO A 141 -7.62 -8.32 -6.21
N ALA A 142 -8.55 -8.21 -5.27
CA ALA A 142 -9.56 -7.16 -5.29
C ALA A 142 -9.10 -5.98 -4.43
N VAL A 143 -9.29 -4.76 -4.92
CA VAL A 143 -9.10 -3.58 -4.06
C VAL A 143 -10.30 -3.43 -3.14
N THR A 144 -10.03 -3.20 -1.87
CA THR A 144 -11.01 -3.03 -0.80
C THR A 144 -10.74 -1.71 -0.09
N LEU A 145 -11.78 -1.14 0.51
CA LEU A 145 -11.70 0.06 1.32
C LEU A 145 -12.04 -0.29 2.78
N ALA A 146 -11.27 0.23 3.73
CA ALA A 146 -11.65 0.29 5.13
C ALA A 146 -11.56 1.73 5.65
N ILE A 147 -12.42 2.10 6.59
CA ILE A 147 -12.53 3.48 7.09
C ILE A 147 -12.42 3.49 8.62
N ALA A 148 -11.63 4.42 9.15
CA ALA A 148 -11.51 4.67 10.58
C ALA A 148 -11.79 6.15 10.91
N GLY A 149 -12.24 6.39 12.15
CA GLY A 149 -12.36 7.75 12.70
C GLY A 149 -11.06 8.29 13.30
N LYS A 150 -10.04 7.44 13.47
CA LYS A 150 -8.71 7.79 13.99
C LYS A 150 -7.61 7.13 13.16
N PRO A 151 -6.38 7.68 13.09
CA PRO A 151 -5.28 7.09 12.33
C PRO A 151 -4.95 5.65 12.77
N GLU A 152 -5.06 5.36 14.07
CA GLU A 152 -4.77 4.04 14.64
C GLU A 152 -5.88 3.00 14.50
N GLY A 153 -7.02 3.39 13.91
CA GLY A 153 -8.22 2.56 13.80
C GLY A 153 -9.21 2.74 14.97
N PRO A 154 -10.15 1.79 15.15
CA PRO A 154 -10.32 0.59 14.35
C PRO A 154 -10.78 0.90 12.92
N TYR A 155 -10.28 0.15 11.95
CA TYR A 155 -10.68 0.24 10.55
C TYR A 155 -11.88 -0.68 10.29
N ALA A 156 -13.04 -0.08 10.00
CA ALA A 156 -14.24 -0.81 9.59
C ALA A 156 -14.16 -1.11 8.08
N GLU A 157 -14.30 -2.37 7.72
CA GLU A 157 -14.24 -2.81 6.32
C GLU A 157 -15.49 -2.35 5.55
N GLY A 158 -15.28 -1.57 4.48
CA GLY A 158 -16.33 -0.98 3.65
C GLY A 158 -16.75 -1.84 2.46
N GLY A 159 -16.18 -3.04 2.30
CA GLY A 159 -16.49 -3.97 1.20
C GLY A 159 -15.60 -3.81 -0.03
N TYR A 160 -15.75 -4.74 -0.97
CA TYR A 160 -14.98 -4.76 -2.22
C TYR A 160 -15.37 -3.59 -3.13
N LEU A 161 -14.39 -2.95 -3.75
CA LEU A 161 -14.61 -1.96 -4.79
C LEU A 161 -14.75 -2.70 -6.11
N TRP A 162 -15.99 -3.01 -6.50
CA TRP A 162 -16.29 -3.90 -7.64
C TRP A 162 -15.66 -3.44 -8.96
N SER A 163 -15.53 -2.14 -9.16
CA SER A 163 -14.88 -1.52 -10.33
C SER A 163 -13.36 -1.73 -10.39
N LEU A 164 -12.73 -1.99 -9.24
CA LEU A 164 -11.31 -2.28 -9.09
C LEU A 164 -11.07 -3.77 -8.78
N MET A 165 -12.09 -4.61 -8.99
CA MET A 165 -11.97 -6.04 -8.80
C MET A 165 -10.92 -6.58 -9.77
N ARG A 166 -10.02 -7.43 -9.25
CA ARG A 166 -8.91 -8.02 -10.02
C ARG A 166 -7.88 -6.99 -10.51
N GLY A 167 -7.79 -5.85 -9.84
CA GLY A 167 -6.72 -4.87 -9.98
C GLY A 167 -5.70 -4.96 -8.84
N GLY A 168 -4.41 -4.94 -9.18
CA GLY A 168 -3.29 -4.95 -8.25
C GLY A 168 -2.32 -3.79 -8.47
N ASP A 169 -1.43 -3.58 -7.50
CA ASP A 169 -0.52 -2.44 -7.42
C ASP A 169 -1.27 -1.11 -7.57
N VAL A 170 -2.31 -0.91 -6.75
CA VAL A 170 -3.20 0.24 -6.86
C VAL A 170 -2.69 1.43 -6.05
N MET A 171 -2.56 2.56 -6.73
CA MET A 171 -2.21 3.84 -6.13
C MET A 171 -3.42 4.76 -6.20
N VAL A 172 -3.79 5.36 -5.07
CA VAL A 172 -4.93 6.29 -5.00
C VAL A 172 -4.49 7.66 -4.54
N TRP A 173 -5.12 8.72 -5.05
CA TRP A 173 -4.88 10.09 -4.62
C TRP A 173 -6.12 10.97 -4.83
N PRO A 174 -6.23 12.12 -4.15
CA PRO A 174 -7.29 13.08 -4.41
C PRO A 174 -7.15 13.71 -5.79
N LEU A 175 -8.25 13.83 -6.51
CA LEU A 175 -8.37 14.63 -7.73
C LEU A 175 -9.62 15.51 -7.59
N GLY A 176 -9.41 16.78 -7.25
CA GLY A 176 -10.46 17.68 -6.81
C GLY A 176 -11.22 17.10 -5.60
N PRO A 177 -12.57 17.13 -5.61
CA PRO A 177 -13.41 16.57 -4.54
C PRO A 177 -13.50 15.04 -4.57
N SER A 178 -12.70 14.36 -5.38
CA SER A 178 -12.88 12.95 -5.72
C SER A 178 -11.58 12.18 -5.64
N VAL A 179 -11.62 10.89 -5.97
CA VAL A 179 -10.46 9.99 -5.83
C VAL A 179 -10.09 9.43 -7.19
N ALA A 180 -8.84 9.62 -7.58
CA ALA A 180 -8.24 8.92 -8.71
C ALA A 180 -7.55 7.64 -8.24
N ALA A 181 -7.56 6.62 -9.09
CA ALA A 181 -6.88 5.36 -8.88
C ALA A 181 -6.09 4.97 -10.14
N TRP A 182 -4.81 4.68 -9.97
CA TRP A 182 -4.00 4.05 -10.99
C TRP A 182 -3.86 2.57 -10.65
N VAL A 183 -4.42 1.72 -11.51
CA VAL A 183 -4.29 0.27 -11.40
C VAL A 183 -3.13 -0.23 -12.26
N GLY A 184 -2.08 -0.78 -11.64
CA GLY A 184 -0.88 -1.19 -12.34
C GLY A 184 -0.96 -2.55 -13.03
N SER A 185 -1.51 -3.54 -12.32
CA SER A 185 -1.61 -4.93 -12.77
C SER A 185 -3.04 -5.46 -12.60
N GLY A 186 -3.35 -6.61 -13.21
CA GLY A 186 -4.69 -7.18 -13.11
C GLY A 186 -5.19 -7.85 -14.38
N GLU A 187 -6.50 -8.05 -14.45
CA GLU A 187 -7.17 -8.57 -15.64
C GLU A 187 -7.35 -7.50 -16.74
N PRO A 188 -7.49 -7.92 -18.02
CA PRO A 188 -7.88 -7.02 -19.11
C PRO A 188 -9.14 -6.22 -18.75
N GLY A 189 -9.12 -4.92 -19.00
CA GLY A 189 -10.21 -4.00 -18.66
C GLY A 189 -10.04 -3.28 -17.31
N THR A 190 -9.24 -3.83 -16.39
CA THR A 190 -8.92 -3.18 -15.10
C THR A 190 -7.44 -2.83 -14.99
N ALA A 191 -6.55 -3.70 -15.48
CA ALA A 191 -5.12 -3.44 -15.46
C ALA A 191 -4.71 -2.27 -16.36
N ARG A 192 -3.70 -1.52 -15.93
CA ARG A 192 -3.16 -0.36 -16.64
C ARG A 192 -4.25 0.65 -16.99
N THR A 193 -5.08 0.97 -16.01
CA THR A 193 -6.11 1.98 -16.16
C THR A 193 -5.89 3.10 -15.15
N LEU A 194 -6.16 4.33 -15.60
CA LEU A 194 -6.47 5.44 -14.73
C LEU A 194 -7.99 5.45 -14.54
N GLN A 195 -8.44 5.42 -13.30
CA GLN A 195 -9.85 5.42 -12.95
C GLN A 195 -10.14 6.54 -11.95
N TYR A 196 -11.42 6.88 -11.81
CA TYR A 196 -11.88 7.95 -10.94
C TYR A 196 -13.20 7.59 -10.27
N ALA A 197 -13.36 7.98 -9.01
CA ALA A 197 -14.59 7.83 -8.24
C ALA A 197 -14.94 9.15 -7.55
N ALA A 198 -16.13 9.68 -7.84
CA ALA A 198 -16.62 10.91 -7.22
C ALA A 198 -16.77 10.77 -5.70
N ASP A 199 -17.23 9.60 -5.26
CA ASP A 199 -17.48 9.22 -3.88
C ASP A 199 -16.32 8.42 -3.24
N GLY A 200 -15.24 8.20 -3.98
CA GLY A 200 -14.12 7.35 -3.58
C GLY A 200 -14.40 5.85 -3.55
N ARG A 201 -15.56 5.37 -4.05
CA ARG A 201 -15.97 3.97 -4.03
C ARG A 201 -16.32 3.42 -5.41
N GLY A 202 -17.14 4.14 -6.18
CA GLY A 202 -17.57 3.75 -7.52
C GLY A 202 -16.59 4.25 -8.58
N PHE A 203 -15.56 3.46 -8.89
CA PHE A 203 -14.57 3.87 -9.90
C PHE A 203 -15.05 3.60 -11.32
N SER A 204 -14.76 4.53 -12.22
CA SER A 204 -14.94 4.39 -13.67
C SER A 204 -13.62 4.67 -14.38
N ALA A 205 -13.32 3.88 -15.41
CA ALA A 205 -12.13 4.08 -16.23
C ALA A 205 -12.18 5.42 -16.97
N MET A 206 -11.09 6.18 -16.85
CA MET A 206 -10.88 7.45 -17.54
C MET A 206 -9.94 7.27 -18.73
N GLN A 207 -8.87 6.48 -18.55
CA GLN A 207 -7.85 6.30 -19.58
C GLN A 207 -7.20 4.92 -19.47
N ASN A 208 -6.91 4.31 -20.63
CA ASN A 208 -6.04 3.15 -20.73
C ASN A 208 -4.59 3.61 -20.82
N LEU A 209 -3.73 3.02 -20.00
CA LEU A 209 -2.32 3.34 -19.89
C LEU A 209 -1.50 2.31 -20.65
N GLN A 210 -0.50 2.76 -21.41
CA GLN A 210 0.38 1.84 -22.11
C GLN A 210 1.26 1.05 -21.15
N LYS A 211 1.75 1.72 -20.10
CA LYS A 211 2.65 1.18 -19.08
C LYS A 211 2.20 1.63 -17.69
N ALA A 212 2.52 0.82 -16.69
CA ALA A 212 2.36 1.16 -15.29
C ALA A 212 3.69 0.96 -14.55
N PRO A 213 4.00 1.79 -13.54
CA PRO A 213 5.17 1.59 -12.70
C PRO A 213 4.99 0.35 -11.82
N THR A 214 6.00 -0.52 -11.80
CA THR A 214 6.01 -1.70 -10.93
C THR A 214 6.24 -1.28 -9.49
N ALA A 215 5.33 -1.64 -8.57
CA ALA A 215 5.43 -1.27 -7.16
C ALA A 215 5.68 0.24 -6.96
N GLY A 216 4.89 1.05 -7.66
CA GLY A 216 5.01 2.50 -7.63
C GLY A 216 4.42 3.12 -6.37
N GLY A 217 4.96 4.27 -6.00
CA GLY A 217 4.36 5.24 -5.10
C GLY A 217 4.42 6.62 -5.75
N VAL A 218 3.27 7.24 -5.96
CA VAL A 218 3.18 8.60 -6.53
C VAL A 218 3.31 9.67 -5.46
N TYR A 219 3.80 10.84 -5.82
CA TYR A 219 3.81 12.00 -4.94
C TYR A 219 2.40 12.59 -4.80
N ARG A 220 1.86 12.62 -3.58
CA ARG A 220 0.46 12.96 -3.29
C ARG A 220 0.36 14.03 -2.19
N PRO A 221 0.66 15.31 -2.47
CA PRO A 221 0.73 16.34 -1.44
C PRO A 221 -0.61 16.58 -0.73
N GLU A 222 -1.72 16.40 -1.44
CA GLU A 222 -3.07 16.60 -0.90
C GLU A 222 -3.70 15.35 -0.28
N ALA A 223 -3.00 14.21 -0.24
CA ALA A 223 -3.59 12.94 0.22
C ALA A 223 -4.07 12.97 1.69
N PHE A 224 -3.56 13.91 2.49
CA PHE A 224 -3.81 13.95 3.93
C PHE A 224 -4.44 15.26 4.42
N THR A 225 -4.86 16.12 3.49
CA THR A 225 -5.35 17.47 3.80
C THR A 225 -6.87 17.57 3.83
N ASP A 226 -7.58 16.63 3.18
CA ASP A 226 -9.02 16.70 2.93
C ASP A 226 -9.45 18.04 2.29
N SER A 227 -8.56 18.64 1.51
CA SER A 227 -8.73 20.01 1.00
C SER A 227 -9.59 20.12 -0.25
N GLU A 228 -9.90 18.99 -0.88
CA GLU A 228 -10.48 18.88 -2.23
C GLU A 228 -9.63 19.55 -3.34
N LYS A 229 -8.36 19.87 -3.07
CA LYS A 229 -7.43 20.51 -4.03
C LYS A 229 -6.54 19.53 -4.77
N GLY A 230 -6.87 18.24 -4.69
CA GLY A 230 -6.12 17.17 -5.34
C GLY A 230 -5.91 17.41 -6.83
N GLN A 231 -4.73 17.07 -7.34
CA GLN A 231 -4.39 17.23 -8.76
C GLN A 231 -3.90 15.90 -9.34
N MET A 232 -3.78 15.85 -10.66
CA MET A 232 -3.08 14.75 -11.32
C MET A 232 -1.64 14.69 -10.81
N VAL A 233 -1.12 13.48 -10.63
CA VAL A 233 0.23 13.27 -10.10
C VAL A 233 1.25 13.41 -11.22
N ASP A 234 2.29 14.20 -11.01
CA ASP A 234 3.29 14.46 -12.07
C ASP A 234 4.51 13.54 -12.00
N TRP A 235 4.72 12.88 -10.86
CA TRP A 235 5.87 12.00 -10.65
C TRP A 235 5.70 11.04 -9.46
N GLY A 236 6.59 10.06 -9.37
CA GLY A 236 6.65 9.12 -8.27
C GLY A 236 7.97 8.35 -8.23
N LEU A 237 8.01 7.36 -7.34
CA LEU A 237 9.10 6.39 -7.19
C LEU A 237 8.58 5.00 -7.51
N LYS A 238 9.40 4.16 -8.14
CA LYS A 238 9.07 2.77 -8.44
C LYS A 238 10.26 1.87 -8.18
N THR A 239 10.00 0.57 -8.06
CA THR A 239 11.10 -0.40 -8.00
C THR A 239 11.50 -0.83 -9.40
N HIS A 240 12.79 -0.69 -9.71
CA HIS A 240 13.41 -1.25 -10.90
C HIS A 240 13.97 -2.65 -10.58
N PHE A 241 13.67 -3.62 -11.43
CA PHE A 241 14.19 -4.99 -11.34
C PHE A 241 15.03 -5.24 -12.60
N PRO A 242 16.36 -5.05 -12.54
CA PRO A 242 17.21 -5.28 -13.70
C PRO A 242 17.38 -6.79 -13.95
N ASP A 243 17.70 -7.17 -15.19
CA ASP A 243 17.99 -8.57 -15.54
C ASP A 243 19.22 -9.10 -14.79
N GLU A 244 20.20 -8.23 -14.55
CA GLU A 244 21.39 -8.50 -13.75
C GLU A 244 21.56 -7.45 -12.63
N GLY A 245 21.92 -7.91 -11.44
CA GLY A 245 22.15 -7.04 -10.27
C GLY A 245 20.97 -6.98 -9.31
N LEU A 246 21.02 -6.00 -8.41
CA LEU A 246 20.05 -5.86 -7.31
C LEU A 246 18.93 -4.89 -7.69
N PRO A 247 17.71 -5.09 -7.19
CA PRO A 247 16.65 -4.10 -7.34
C PRO A 247 17.07 -2.75 -6.77
N PHE A 248 16.51 -1.68 -7.29
CA PHE A 248 16.71 -0.32 -6.78
C PHE A 248 15.44 0.51 -6.92
N ILE A 249 15.33 1.59 -6.14
CA ILE A 249 14.27 2.59 -6.32
C ILE A 249 14.74 3.61 -7.35
N GLU A 250 13.87 3.94 -8.30
CA GLU A 250 14.08 5.03 -9.26
C GLU A 250 12.86 5.94 -9.37
N ARG A 251 13.11 7.20 -9.74
CA ARG A 251 12.07 8.17 -10.09
C ARG A 251 11.41 7.80 -11.41
N PHE A 252 10.12 8.08 -11.53
CA PHE A 252 9.42 8.17 -12.81
C PHE A 252 8.59 9.45 -12.85
N ASP A 253 8.45 10.02 -14.05
CA ASP A 253 7.57 11.16 -14.31
C ASP A 253 6.33 10.69 -15.08
N CYS A 254 5.20 11.34 -14.81
CA CYS A 254 3.93 11.06 -15.44
C CYS A 254 3.68 12.08 -16.56
N ARG A 255 3.17 11.60 -17.69
CA ARG A 255 2.73 12.45 -18.80
C ARG A 255 1.33 12.02 -19.19
N TRP A 256 0.34 12.80 -18.78
CA TRP A 256 -1.06 12.55 -19.04
C TRP A 256 -1.42 13.10 -20.42
N GLN A 257 -2.17 12.33 -21.18
CA GLN A 257 -2.73 12.72 -22.48
C GLN A 257 -4.22 12.98 -22.34
#